data_AF-A0A536T1W7-F1
#
_entry.id   AF-A0A536T1W7-F1
#
_cell.length_a   1.000
_cell.length_b   1.000
_cell.length_c   1.000
_cell.angle_alpha   90.00
_cell.angle_beta   90.00
_cell.angle_gamma   90.00
#
_symmetry.space_group_name_H-M   'P 1'
#
loop_
_entity.id
_entity.type
_entity.pdbx_description
1 polymer ?
#
loop_
_entity_poly.entity_id
_entity_poly.type
_entity_poly.pdbx_seq_one_letter_code
_entity_poly.pdbx_strand_id
1 'polypeptide(L)'
;GVAAKKVMDAGQLVSDEIIIGLVTERLKQADCRQGYLFDGFPRTIPQAEALKDVGCALDFVLEIDVPDEEIIARMSGRRVHPASGRSYHVRFNPP
;
A
#
# COMPACT_ATOMS: atom_id res chain seq x y z
N GLY A 1 6.28 5.03 14.78
CA GLY A 1 7.40 4.20 14.30
C GLY A 1 7.80 3.10 15.27
N VAL A 2 8.11 3.42 16.53
CA VAL A 2 8.67 2.46 17.50
C VAL A 2 7.69 1.34 17.91
N ALA A 3 6.41 1.66 18.09
CA ALA A 3 5.39 0.67 18.45
C ALA A 3 5.21 -0.40 17.36
N ALA A 4 5.03 0.02 16.10
CA ALA A 4 4.95 -0.90 14.96
C ALA A 4 6.21 -1.76 14.83
N LYS A 5 7.41 -1.17 15.01
CA LYS A 5 8.67 -1.94 14.98
C LYS A 5 8.68 -3.07 16.02
N LYS A 6 8.29 -2.79 17.27
CA LYS A 6 8.23 -3.83 18.32
C LYS A 6 7.27 -4.98 17.96
N VAL A 7 6.12 -4.65 17.36
CA VAL A 7 5.11 -5.64 16.94
C VAL A 7 5.63 -6.49 15.78
N MET A 8 6.26 -5.86 14.78
CA MET A 8 6.87 -6.55 13.65
C MET A 8 8.06 -7.42 14.06
N ASP A 9 8.93 -6.92 14.95
CA ASP A 9 10.07 -7.67 15.48
C ASP A 9 9.61 -8.91 16.28
N ALA A 10 8.39 -8.85 16.85
CA ALA A 10 7.74 -9.98 17.51
C ALA A 10 6.97 -10.91 16.55
N GLY A 11 7.00 -10.66 15.23
CA GLY A 11 6.30 -11.44 14.21
C GLY A 11 4.77 -11.30 14.23
N GLN A 12 4.25 -10.27 14.91
CA GLN A 12 2.82 -10.03 15.05
C GLN A 12 2.32 -9.08 13.96
N LEU A 13 1.03 -9.20 13.63
CA LEU A 13 0.35 -8.25 12.76
C LEU A 13 0.21 -6.90 13.46
N VAL A 14 0.52 -5.83 12.73
CA VAL A 14 0.31 -4.47 13.22
C VAL A 14 -1.20 -4.22 13.29
N SER A 15 -1.70 -3.84 14.47
CA SER A 15 -3.13 -3.58 14.68
C SER A 15 -3.59 -2.32 13.95
N ASP A 16 -4.88 -2.26 13.63
CA ASP A 16 -5.51 -1.11 12.97
C ASP A 16 -5.27 0.19 13.74
N GLU A 17 -5.38 0.17 15.07
CA GLU A 17 -5.12 1.32 15.94
C GLU A 17 -3.71 1.90 15.76
N ILE A 18 -2.69 1.03 15.66
CA ILE A 18 -1.31 1.46 15.43
C ILE A 18 -1.18 2.09 14.05
N ILE A 19 -1.84 1.53 13.02
CA ILE A 19 -1.83 2.07 11.66
C ILE A 19 -2.53 3.43 11.59
N ILE A 20 -3.72 3.57 12.19
CA ILE A 20 -4.47 4.83 12.23
C ILE A 20 -3.65 5.92 12.91
N GLY A 21 -2.98 5.60 14.03
CA GLY A 21 -2.08 6.54 14.71
C GLY A 21 -0.91 6.97 13.82
N LEU A 22 -0.29 6.03 13.09
CA LEU A 22 0.80 6.35 12.15
C LEU A 22 0.34 7.24 11.01
N VAL A 23 -0.83 6.97 10.43
CA VAL A 23 -1.42 7.78 9.36
C VAL A 23 -1.74 9.19 9.86
N THR A 24 -2.36 9.30 11.03
CA THR A 24 -2.74 10.59 11.62
C THR A 24 -1.51 11.48 11.85
N GLU A 25 -0.42 10.93 12.38
CA GLU A 25 0.84 11.66 12.52
C GLU A 25 1.50 11.99 11.18
N ARG A 26 1.36 11.13 10.17
CA ARG A 26 1.89 11.36 8.82
C ARG A 26 1.21 12.54 8.12
N LEU A 27 -0.11 12.66 8.27
CA LEU A 27 -0.92 13.72 7.66
C LEU A 27 -0.62 15.12 8.23
N LYS A 28 -0.04 15.21 9.43
CA LYS A 28 0.36 16.49 10.05
C LYS A 28 1.63 17.09 9.43
N GLN A 29 2.36 16.33 8.63
CA GLN A 29 3.61 16.78 8.03
C GLN A 29 3.34 17.82 6.92
N ALA A 30 4.31 18.72 6.70
CA ALA A 30 4.12 19.89 5.86
C ALA A 30 3.82 19.56 4.38
N ASP A 31 4.30 18.42 3.90
CA ASP A 31 4.09 17.94 2.53
C ASP A 31 2.66 17.46 2.28
N CYS A 32 1.91 17.06 3.30
CA CYS A 32 0.50 16.67 3.19
C CYS A 32 -0.47 17.86 3.11
N ARG A 33 0.01 19.10 3.21
CA ARG A 33 -0.84 20.31 3.19
C ARG A 33 -1.56 20.52 1.87
N GLN A 34 -0.96 20.09 0.76
CA GLN A 34 -1.56 20.21 -0.58
C GLN A 34 -2.42 19.00 -0.95
N GLY A 35 -2.51 18.00 -0.06
CA GLY A 35 -3.23 16.77 -0.28
C GLY A 35 -2.36 15.54 -0.01
N TYR A 36 -2.95 14.38 -0.23
CA TYR A 36 -2.32 13.08 0.00
C TYR A 36 -2.98 12.03 -0.89
N LEU A 37 -2.21 10.99 -1.23
CA LEU A 37 -2.70 9.81 -1.91
C LEU A 37 -2.48 8.62 -0.99
N PHE A 38 -3.57 7.93 -0.65
CA PHE A 38 -3.46 6.64 0.01
C PHE A 38 -3.28 5.54 -1.04
N ASP A 39 -2.27 4.70 -0.84
CA ASP A 39 -1.97 3.54 -1.67
C ASP A 39 -2.02 2.28 -0.79
N GLY A 40 -2.94 1.36 -1.12
CA GLY A 40 -3.16 0.14 -0.37
C GLY A 40 -3.68 0.35 1.07
N PHE A 41 -4.32 1.50 1.35
CA PHE A 41 -4.99 1.82 2.62
C PHE A 41 -6.17 2.76 2.34
N PRO A 42 -7.28 2.70 3.09
CA PRO A 42 -7.69 1.62 3.99
C PRO A 42 -7.95 0.30 3.24
N ARG A 43 -7.74 -0.84 3.90
CA ARG A 43 -8.00 -2.20 3.36
C ARG A 43 -9.26 -2.85 3.94
N THR A 44 -9.76 -2.33 5.04
CA THR A 44 -10.92 -2.87 5.75
C THR A 44 -11.93 -1.75 6.02
N ILE A 45 -13.20 -2.12 6.19
CA ILE A 45 -14.26 -1.16 6.55
C ILE A 45 -13.93 -0.43 7.86
N PRO A 46 -13.49 -1.11 8.95
CA PRO A 46 -13.12 -0.42 10.19
C PRO A 46 -11.99 0.61 10.03
N GLN A 47 -11.01 0.37 9.15
CA GLN A 47 -9.97 1.35 8.88
C GLN A 47 -10.52 2.61 8.18
N ALA A 48 -11.48 2.43 7.26
CA ALA A 48 -12.13 3.54 6.58
C ALA A 48 -13.02 4.36 7.54
N GLU A 49 -13.75 3.69 8.44
CA GLU A 49 -14.52 4.33 9.50
C GLU A 49 -13.61 5.13 10.45
N ALA A 50 -12.50 4.55 10.87
CA ALA A 50 -11.56 5.24 11.73
C ALA A 50 -10.92 6.48 11.08
N LEU A 51 -10.64 6.44 9.77
CA LEU A 51 -10.18 7.62 9.02
C LEU A 51 -11.21 8.75 9.03
N LYS A 52 -12.49 8.39 8.89
CA LYS A 52 -13.59 9.34 8.95
C LYS A 52 -13.68 9.98 10.34
N ASP A 53 -13.54 9.18 11.40
CA ASP A 53 -13.62 9.66 12.79
C ASP A 53 -12.50 10.61 13.18
N VAL A 54 -11.29 10.43 12.64
CA VAL A 54 -10.17 11.38 12.83
C VAL A 54 -10.22 12.60 11.92
N GLY A 55 -11.29 12.75 11.13
CA GLY A 55 -11.50 13.89 10.25
C GLY A 55 -10.59 13.92 9.03
N CYS A 56 -10.07 12.76 8.60
CA CYS A 56 -9.32 12.66 7.35
C CYS A 56 -10.29 12.83 6.16
N ALA A 57 -10.16 13.92 5.41
CA ALA A 57 -10.99 14.17 4.25
C ALA A 57 -10.51 13.34 3.04
N LEU A 58 -11.43 12.67 2.37
CA LEU A 58 -11.15 11.95 1.13
C LEU A 58 -12.04 12.51 0.03
N ASP A 59 -11.43 13.10 -0.99
CA ASP A 59 -12.17 13.70 -2.10
C ASP A 59 -12.60 12.65 -3.13
N PHE A 60 -11.75 11.65 -3.37
CA PHE A 60 -11.96 10.65 -4.41
C PHE A 60 -11.55 9.25 -3.95
N VAL A 61 -12.26 8.25 -4.48
CA VAL A 61 -11.84 6.85 -4.49
C VAL A 61 -11.62 6.47 -5.94
N LEU A 62 -10.38 6.11 -6.27
CA LEU A 62 -9.99 5.75 -7.63
C LEU A 62 -9.73 4.25 -7.70
N GLU A 63 -10.59 3.55 -8.44
CA GLU A 63 -10.40 2.14 -8.75
C GLU A 63 -9.71 2.02 -10.12
N ILE A 64 -8.53 1.39 -10.13
CA ILE A 64 -7.83 1.05 -11.37
C ILE A 64 -8.37 -0.31 -11.83
N ASP A 65 -9.41 -0.27 -12.66
CA ASP A 65 -10.02 -1.48 -13.22
C ASP A 65 -9.14 -2.07 -14.34
N VAL A 66 -8.72 -3.31 -14.14
CA VAL A 66 -7.89 -4.08 -15.08
C VAL A 66 -8.41 -5.52 -15.10
N PRO A 67 -8.66 -6.11 -16.28
CA PRO A 67 -9.08 -7.49 -16.38
C PRO A 67 -8.12 -8.48 -15.70
N ASP A 68 -8.66 -9.46 -14.97
CA ASP A 68 -7.87 -10.49 -14.28
C ASP A 68 -6.89 -11.21 -15.21
N GLU A 69 -7.29 -11.46 -16.46
CA GLU A 69 -6.46 -12.11 -17.46
C GLU A 69 -5.18 -11.31 -17.77
N GLU A 70 -5.29 -9.99 -17.86
CA GLU A 70 -4.14 -9.09 -18.06
C GLU A 70 -3.24 -9.07 -16.82
N ILE A 71 -3.83 -9.10 -15.62
CA ILE A 71 -3.07 -9.19 -14.36
C ILE A 71 -2.27 -10.50 -14.32
N ILE A 72 -2.91 -11.63 -14.64
CA ILE A 72 -2.28 -12.95 -14.67
C ILE A 72 -1.18 -12.99 -15.72
N ALA A 73 -1.43 -12.50 -16.94
CA ALA A 73 -0.44 -12.46 -18.02
C ALA A 73 0.79 -11.63 -17.62
N ARG A 74 0.58 -10.46 -17.01
CA ARG A 74 1.64 -9.56 -16.53
C ARG A 74 2.46 -10.14 -15.38
N MET A 75 1.83 -10.90 -14.48
CA MET A 75 2.50 -11.47 -13.31
C MET A 75 3.26 -12.75 -13.67
N SER A 76 2.60 -13.68 -14.36
CA SER A 76 3.15 -15.00 -14.72
C SER A 76 4.29 -14.91 -15.75
N GLY A 77 4.33 -13.84 -16.54
CA GLY A 77 5.38 -13.61 -17.53
C GLY A 77 6.71 -13.11 -16.96
N ARG A 78 6.77 -12.73 -15.67
CA ARG A 78 8.00 -12.19 -15.04
C ARG A 78 9.07 -13.28 -14.91
N ARG A 79 10.31 -12.92 -15.24
CA ARG A 79 11.51 -13.74 -15.04
C ARG A 79 12.57 -12.91 -14.34
N VAL A 80 13.38 -13.57 -13.51
CA VAL A 80 14.51 -12.93 -12.83
C VAL A 80 15.73 -13.83 -12.93
N HIS A 81 16.90 -13.25 -13.16
CA HIS A 81 18.16 -13.94 -12.97
C HIS A 81 18.64 -13.72 -11.53
N PRO A 82 18.57 -14.72 -10.63
CA PRO A 82 18.71 -14.49 -9.19
C PRO A 82 20.04 -13.84 -8.79
N ALA A 83 21.15 -14.23 -9.44
CA ALA A 83 22.47 -13.72 -9.07
C ALA A 83 22.72 -12.27 -9.48
N SER A 84 22.04 -11.76 -10.51
CA SER A 84 22.25 -10.37 -10.98
C SER A 84 21.05 -9.45 -10.75
N GLY A 85 19.90 -9.96 -10.31
CA GLY A 85 18.65 -9.20 -10.18
C GLY A 85 18.00 -8.74 -11.50
N ARG A 86 18.69 -8.82 -12.64
CA ARG A 86 18.13 -8.56 -13.99
C ARG A 86 16.77 -9.24 -14.17
N SER A 87 15.80 -8.45 -14.61
CA SER A 87 14.42 -8.87 -14.82
C SER A 87 14.05 -8.85 -16.31
N TYR A 88 13.24 -9.83 -16.69
CA TYR A 88 12.71 -9.99 -18.04
C TYR A 88 11.22 -10.29 -17.96
N HIS A 89 10.54 -10.15 -19.08
CA HIS A 89 9.15 -10.57 -19.23
C HIS A 89 8.99 -11.28 -20.56
N VAL A 90 8.44 -12.49 -20.55
CA VAL A 90 8.35 -13.36 -21.74
C VAL A 90 7.75 -12.69 -22.98
N ARG A 91 6.83 -11.74 -22.79
CA ARG A 91 6.23 -10.90 -23.85
C ARG A 91 6.81 -9.47 -23.94
N PHE A 92 6.81 -8.72 -22.85
CA PHE A 92 7.10 -7.27 -22.86
C PHE A 92 8.59 -6.89 -22.79
N ASN A 93 9.46 -7.81 -22.36
CA ASN A 93 10.92 -7.63 -22.34
C ASN A 93 11.62 -8.99 -22.41
N PRO A 94 11.60 -9.68 -23.56
CA PRO A 94 12.19 -11.01 -23.70
C PRO A 94 13.70 -10.99 -23.39
N PRO A 95 14.26 -12.10 -22.88
CA PRO A 95 15.68 -12.23 -22.60
C PRO A 95 16.57 -12.23 -23.85
#